data_AF-A0A7K1Y4W1-F1
#
_entry.id   AF-A0A7K1Y4W1-F1
#
_cell.length_a   1.000
_cell.length_b   1.000
_cell.length_c   1.000
_cell.angle_alpha   90.00
_cell.angle_beta   90.00
_cell.angle_gamma   90.00
#
_symmetry.space_group_name_H-M   'P 1'
#
loop_
_entity.id
_entity.type
_entity.pdbx_description
1 polymer ?
#
loop_
_entity_poly.entity_id
_entity_poly.type
_entity_poly.pdbx_seq_one_letter_code
_entity_poly.pdbx_strand_id
1 'polypeptide(L)'
;MKKISEHIKISISGFLAIAAWTSFLTSSCKTEIYRSKNQVKKIYVSEFKLVYVESVLKKSFNNSISIQEILNEDKSGFTEPILTLEDHKFIDSLTTTECRNLQIDSANSIGRTAEGSEGKHVLSFIIEKIESRDLQHLAKKRYKIAKGHGNFAYW
;
A
#
# COMPACT_ATOMS: atom_id res chain seq x y z
N MET A 1 63.03 -41.02 0.39
CA MET A 1 62.32 -39.86 0.98
C MET A 1 61.94 -38.77 -0.05
N LYS A 2 61.63 -39.09 -1.32
CA LYS A 2 61.21 -38.08 -2.33
C LYS A 2 59.70 -38.05 -2.61
N LYS A 3 58.98 -39.16 -2.33
CA LYS A 3 57.57 -39.32 -2.73
C LYS A 3 56.57 -38.54 -1.88
N ILE A 4 56.92 -38.18 -0.63
CA ILE A 4 56.02 -37.46 0.30
C ILE A 4 55.99 -35.94 -0.01
N SER A 5 57.06 -35.40 -0.62
CA SER A 5 57.19 -33.96 -0.90
C SER A 5 56.28 -33.48 -2.04
N GLU A 6 55.89 -34.34 -2.98
CA GLU A 6 55.09 -33.93 -4.14
C GLU A 6 53.60 -33.90 -3.82
N HIS A 7 53.11 -34.82 -2.99
CA HIS A 7 51.69 -34.84 -2.58
C HIS A 7 51.29 -33.62 -1.72
N ILE A 8 52.22 -33.06 -0.95
CA ILE A 8 51.96 -31.86 -0.12
C ILE A 8 51.83 -30.61 -1.00
N LYS A 9 52.62 -30.50 -2.08
CA LYS A 9 52.58 -29.33 -2.99
C LYS A 9 51.29 -29.26 -3.80
N ILE A 10 50.75 -30.41 -4.20
CA ILE A 10 49.50 -30.51 -4.98
C ILE A 10 48.27 -30.13 -4.12
N SER A 11 48.33 -30.38 -2.81
CA SER A 11 47.24 -30.00 -1.89
C SER A 11 47.17 -28.48 -1.66
N ILE A 12 48.31 -27.80 -1.53
CA ILE A 12 48.35 -26.37 -1.20
C ILE A 12 47.98 -25.48 -2.41
N SER A 13 48.28 -25.91 -3.65
CA SER A 13 47.89 -25.16 -4.85
C SER A 13 46.39 -25.22 -5.15
N GLY A 14 45.70 -26.29 -4.73
CA GLY A 14 44.25 -26.44 -4.87
C GLY A 14 43.46 -25.53 -3.91
N PHE A 15 43.94 -25.35 -2.69
CA PHE A 15 43.25 -24.51 -1.69
C PHE A 15 43.37 -23.00 -1.98
N LEU A 16 44.47 -22.54 -2.57
CA LEU A 16 44.65 -21.12 -2.93
C LEU A 16 43.76 -20.69 -4.11
N ALA A 17 43.39 -21.61 -5.01
CA ALA A 17 42.51 -21.31 -6.13
C ALA A 17 41.03 -21.14 -5.71
N ILE A 18 40.60 -21.81 -4.63
CA ILE A 18 39.21 -21.75 -4.14
C ILE A 18 38.96 -20.45 -3.37
N ALA A 19 39.96 -19.92 -2.66
CA ALA A 19 39.85 -18.65 -1.94
C ALA A 19 39.77 -17.43 -2.88
N ALA A 20 40.27 -17.53 -4.11
CA ALA A 20 40.22 -16.44 -5.09
C ALA A 20 38.85 -16.32 -5.79
N TRP A 21 38.01 -17.36 -5.76
CA TRP A 21 36.68 -17.37 -6.40
C TRP A 21 35.56 -16.82 -5.52
N THR A 22 35.73 -16.75 -4.21
CA THR A 22 34.70 -16.22 -3.29
C THR A 22 34.68 -14.70 -3.18
N SER A 23 35.59 -14.00 -3.88
CA SER A 23 35.72 -12.54 -3.80
C SER A 23 34.86 -11.76 -4.81
N PHE A 24 34.02 -12.44 -5.61
CA PHE A 24 33.25 -11.80 -6.71
C PHE A 24 31.76 -11.57 -6.43
N LEU A 25 31.29 -11.55 -5.18
CA LEU A 25 29.85 -11.35 -4.87
C LEU A 25 29.52 -10.19 -3.93
N THR A 26 30.44 -9.27 -3.68
CA THR A 26 30.14 -8.05 -2.92
C THR A 26 30.09 -6.80 -3.81
N SER A 27 29.43 -6.90 -4.96
CA SER A 27 28.88 -5.70 -5.59
C SER A 27 27.74 -5.19 -4.70
N SER A 28 28.09 -4.33 -3.74
CA SER A 28 27.11 -3.57 -2.96
C SER A 28 26.34 -2.69 -3.94
N CYS A 29 25.18 -3.18 -4.38
CA CYS A 29 24.26 -2.43 -5.21
C CYS A 29 23.73 -1.27 -4.37
N LYS A 30 24.31 -0.08 -4.55
CA LYS A 30 23.70 1.15 -4.06
C LYS A 30 22.53 1.46 -4.98
N THR A 31 21.36 0.91 -4.68
CA THR A 31 20.13 1.28 -5.36
C THR A 31 19.69 2.64 -4.83
N GLU A 32 20.18 3.74 -5.41
CA GLU A 32 19.51 5.03 -5.26
C GLU A 32 18.21 4.97 -6.04
N ILE A 33 17.10 4.63 -5.37
CA ILE A 33 15.77 4.66 -5.96
C ILE A 33 15.34 6.13 -6.07
N TYR A 34 15.80 6.83 -7.11
CA TYR A 34 15.29 8.16 -7.42
C TYR A 34 13.86 8.03 -7.98
N ARG A 35 12.86 8.16 -7.11
CA ARG A 35 11.45 8.14 -7.54
C ARG A 35 11.11 9.48 -8.17
N SER A 36 10.63 9.45 -9.43
CA SER A 36 10.15 10.67 -10.06
C SER A 36 9.00 11.29 -9.25
N LYS A 37 8.90 12.63 -9.25
CA LYS A 37 7.78 13.35 -8.61
C LYS A 37 6.40 12.81 -9.05
N ASN A 38 6.29 12.39 -10.30
CA ASN A 38 5.07 11.80 -10.85
C ASN A 38 4.78 10.41 -10.26
N GLN A 39 5.80 9.60 -10.00
CA GLN A 39 5.65 8.30 -9.37
C GLN A 39 5.21 8.46 -7.90
N VAL A 40 5.85 9.35 -7.13
CA VAL A 40 5.45 9.63 -5.74
C VAL A 40 4.00 10.09 -5.68
N LYS A 41 3.58 10.97 -6.59
CA LYS A 41 2.19 11.42 -6.68
C LYS A 41 1.22 10.28 -7.00
N LYS A 42 1.58 9.37 -7.92
CA LYS A 42 0.75 8.21 -8.26
C LYS A 42 0.59 7.28 -7.07
N ILE A 43 1.68 7.00 -6.37
CA ILE A 43 1.70 6.18 -5.16
C ILE A 43 0.81 6.82 -4.08
N TYR A 44 1.00 8.11 -3.79
CA TYR A 44 0.18 8.83 -2.81
C TYR A 44 -1.32 8.74 -3.14
N VAL A 45 -1.69 8.97 -4.39
CA VAL A 45 -3.09 8.89 -4.83
C VAL A 45 -3.65 7.47 -4.67
N SER A 46 -2.85 6.45 -4.97
CA SER A 46 -3.24 5.05 -4.81
C SER A 46 -3.47 4.73 -3.34
N GLU A 47 -2.53 5.10 -2.47
CA GLU A 47 -2.61 4.88 -1.03
C GLU A 47 -3.80 5.61 -0.41
N PHE A 48 -4.05 6.85 -0.83
CA PHE A 48 -5.22 7.62 -0.41
C PHE A 48 -6.53 6.86 -0.70
N LYS A 49 -6.65 6.27 -1.90
CA LYS A 49 -7.83 5.49 -2.29
C LYS A 49 -7.92 4.18 -1.51
N LEU A 50 -6.81 3.51 -1.27
CA LEU A 50 -6.79 2.27 -0.50
C LEU A 50 -7.30 2.50 0.93
N VAL A 51 -6.72 3.48 1.63
CA VAL A 51 -7.14 3.84 2.99
C VAL A 51 -8.59 4.33 3.03
N TYR A 52 -9.05 5.01 1.98
CA TYR A 52 -10.47 5.36 1.83
C TYR A 52 -11.36 4.10 1.76
N VAL A 53 -11.01 3.13 0.92
CA VAL A 53 -11.76 1.86 0.79
C VAL A 53 -11.81 1.12 2.12
N GLU A 54 -10.67 0.94 2.78
CA GLU A 54 -10.60 0.29 4.09
C GLU A 54 -11.50 0.97 5.12
N SER A 55 -11.48 2.31 5.14
CA SER A 55 -12.28 3.10 6.08
C SER A 55 -13.78 2.95 5.80
N VAL A 56 -14.21 2.95 4.54
CA VAL A 56 -15.62 2.70 4.17
C VAL A 56 -16.04 1.28 4.54
N LEU A 57 -15.22 0.26 4.27
CA LEU A 57 -15.51 -1.13 4.63
C LEU A 57 -15.69 -1.28 6.13
N LYS A 58 -14.72 -0.80 6.92
CA LYS A 58 -14.80 -0.83 8.39
C LYS A 58 -16.07 -0.16 8.88
N LYS A 59 -16.43 1.03 8.38
CA LYS A 59 -17.61 1.77 8.87
C LYS A 59 -18.93 1.18 8.41
N SER A 60 -19.03 0.75 7.16
CA SER A 60 -20.30 0.30 6.59
C SER A 60 -20.76 -1.05 7.15
N PHE A 61 -19.80 -1.90 7.53
CA PHE A 61 -20.00 -3.21 8.12
C PHE A 61 -19.76 -3.23 9.64
N ASN A 62 -19.80 -2.07 10.31
CA ASN A 62 -19.64 -1.94 11.76
C ASN A 62 -18.38 -2.63 12.33
N ASN A 63 -17.30 -2.60 11.55
CA ASN A 63 -16.01 -3.19 11.87
C ASN A 63 -16.12 -4.67 12.25
N SER A 64 -16.94 -5.43 11.50
CA SER A 64 -17.14 -6.86 11.72
C SER A 64 -15.82 -7.65 11.65
N ILE A 65 -15.78 -8.79 12.35
CA ILE A 65 -14.60 -9.66 12.40
C ILE A 65 -14.17 -10.07 10.99
N SER A 66 -15.12 -10.45 10.12
CA SER A 66 -14.80 -10.85 8.75
C SER A 66 -14.17 -9.74 7.92
N ILE A 67 -14.57 -8.47 8.12
CA ILE A 67 -13.90 -7.35 7.46
C ILE A 67 -12.50 -7.14 8.02
N GLN A 68 -12.30 -7.31 9.33
CA GLN A 68 -10.96 -7.23 9.92
C GLN A 68 -10.05 -8.34 9.37
N GLU A 69 -10.55 -9.58 9.23
CA GLU A 69 -9.81 -10.70 8.64
C GLU A 69 -9.39 -10.39 7.19
N ILE A 70 -10.33 -9.96 6.35
CA ILE A 70 -10.06 -9.58 4.95
C ILE A 70 -8.98 -8.50 4.87
N LEU A 71 -9.11 -7.45 5.70
CA LEU A 71 -8.15 -6.33 5.69
C LEU A 71 -6.79 -6.71 6.29
N ASN A 72 -6.75 -7.66 7.22
CA ASN A 72 -5.49 -8.18 7.77
C ASN A 72 -4.77 -9.11 6.78
N GLU A 73 -5.51 -9.80 5.94
CA GLU A 73 -4.97 -10.63 4.85
C GLU A 73 -4.48 -9.79 3.67
N ASP A 74 -5.08 -8.61 3.44
CA ASP A 74 -4.66 -7.70 2.38
C ASP A 74 -3.18 -7.25 2.57
N LYS A 75 -2.46 -7.23 1.44
CA LYS A 75 -1.05 -6.81 1.32
C LYS A 75 -0.87 -5.73 0.25
N SER A 76 -1.95 -5.07 -0.16
CA SER A 76 -1.96 -4.06 -1.22
C SER A 76 -1.36 -2.71 -0.83
N GLY A 77 -1.10 -2.49 0.47
CA GLY A 77 -0.52 -1.25 1.00
C GLY A 77 0.98 -1.09 0.74
N PHE A 78 1.46 0.15 0.82
CA PHE A 78 2.89 0.44 0.76
C PHE A 78 3.56 0.25 2.13
N THR A 79 4.77 -0.33 2.16
CA THR A 79 5.53 -0.55 3.40
C THR A 79 5.90 0.75 4.11
N GLU A 80 5.98 1.86 3.37
CA GLU A 80 6.36 3.16 3.90
C GLU A 80 5.13 4.08 4.00
N PRO A 81 4.96 4.78 5.13
CA PRO A 81 3.84 5.69 5.33
C PRO A 81 3.99 6.93 4.43
N ILE A 82 3.11 7.03 3.44
CA ILE A 82 3.10 8.13 2.45
C ILE A 82 2.00 9.16 2.75
N LEU A 83 0.97 8.73 3.49
CA LEU A 83 -0.08 9.61 3.99
C LEU A 83 0.31 10.21 5.34
N THR A 84 -0.07 11.46 5.54
CA THR A 84 0.14 12.16 6.80
C THR A 84 -0.96 11.80 7.80
N LEU A 85 -0.73 12.04 9.10
CA LEU A 85 -1.79 11.88 10.11
C LEU A 85 -3.04 12.72 9.78
N GLU A 86 -2.84 13.92 9.23
CA GLU A 86 -3.94 14.79 8.79
C GLU A 86 -4.73 14.17 7.63
N ASP A 87 -4.07 13.44 6.73
CA ASP A 87 -4.75 12.74 5.65
C ASP A 87 -5.61 11.59 6.18
N HIS A 88 -5.12 10.84 7.15
CA HIS A 88 -5.92 9.79 7.82
C HIS A 88 -7.14 10.39 8.51
N LYS A 89 -6.99 11.49 9.26
CA LYS A 89 -8.12 12.21 9.89
C LYS A 89 -9.11 12.74 8.85
N PHE A 90 -8.59 13.26 7.74
CA PHE A 90 -9.43 13.75 6.65
C PHE A 90 -10.25 12.62 6.02
N ILE A 91 -9.60 11.51 5.68
CA ILE A 91 -10.28 10.33 5.13
C ILE A 91 -11.32 9.82 6.11
N ASP A 92 -10.99 9.72 7.39
CA ASP A 92 -11.93 9.30 8.42
C ASP A 92 -13.17 10.20 8.49
N SER A 93 -12.99 11.51 8.51
CA SER A 93 -14.12 12.44 8.50
C SER A 93 -14.97 12.28 7.23
N LEU A 94 -14.33 12.16 6.06
CA LEU A 94 -15.02 12.00 4.78
C LEU A 94 -15.88 10.73 4.76
N THR A 95 -15.30 9.58 5.11
CA THR A 95 -16.00 8.31 5.08
C THR A 95 -17.07 8.20 6.16
N THR A 96 -16.92 8.89 7.30
CA THR A 96 -17.98 8.97 8.32
C THR A 96 -19.25 9.60 7.74
N THR A 97 -19.12 10.71 7.03
CA THR A 97 -20.28 11.38 6.40
C THR A 97 -20.89 10.50 5.30
N GLU A 98 -20.07 9.91 4.45
CA GLU A 98 -20.57 9.11 3.33
C GLU A 98 -21.21 7.79 3.77
N CYS A 99 -20.63 7.09 4.76
CA CYS A 99 -21.24 5.90 5.34
C CYS A 99 -22.56 6.22 6.06
N ARG A 100 -22.69 7.41 6.66
CA ARG A 100 -23.97 7.87 7.22
C ARG A 100 -25.02 8.06 6.13
N ASN A 101 -24.65 8.66 5.00
CA ASN A 101 -25.57 8.82 3.87
C ASN A 101 -26.01 7.46 3.30
N LEU A 102 -25.08 6.51 3.15
CA LEU A 102 -25.42 5.14 2.73
C LEU A 102 -26.45 4.46 3.65
N GLN A 103 -26.35 4.69 4.97
CA GLN A 103 -27.32 4.16 5.92
C GLN A 103 -28.70 4.81 5.75
N ILE A 104 -28.73 6.12 5.55
CA ILE A 104 -29.96 6.88 5.32
C ILE A 104 -30.63 6.42 4.01
N ASP A 105 -29.87 6.32 2.93
CA ASP A 105 -30.37 5.90 1.62
C ASP A 105 -30.92 4.46 1.67
N SER A 106 -30.22 3.56 2.36
CA SER A 106 -30.68 2.20 2.61
C SER A 106 -31.95 2.14 3.46
N ALA A 107 -32.14 3.03 4.42
CA ALA A 107 -33.37 3.07 5.23
C ALA A 107 -34.54 3.65 4.42
N ASN A 108 -34.25 4.60 3.53
CA ASN A 108 -35.24 5.26 2.69
C ASN A 108 -35.69 4.42 1.48
N SER A 109 -34.93 3.38 1.10
CA SER A 109 -35.28 2.50 -0.02
C SER A 109 -36.24 1.37 0.36
N ILE A 110 -36.41 1.08 1.65
CA ILE A 110 -37.31 0.03 2.17
C ILE A 110 -38.73 0.27 1.65
N GLY A 111 -39.30 -0.73 0.96
CA GLY A 111 -40.64 -0.65 0.37
C GLY A 111 -40.79 0.31 -0.82
N ARG A 112 -39.70 0.96 -1.29
CA ARG A 112 -39.70 1.83 -2.49
C ARG A 112 -38.96 1.21 -3.68
N THR A 113 -38.10 0.24 -3.43
CA THR A 113 -37.34 -0.49 -4.44
C THR A 113 -37.87 -1.91 -4.61
N ALA A 114 -37.55 -2.56 -5.73
CA ALA A 114 -37.98 -3.94 -5.99
C ALA A 114 -37.52 -4.88 -4.87
N GLU A 115 -38.33 -5.89 -4.53
CA GLU A 115 -37.98 -6.89 -3.52
C GLU A 115 -36.59 -7.49 -3.82
N GLY A 116 -35.70 -7.47 -2.82
CA GLY A 116 -34.31 -7.95 -2.95
C GLY A 116 -33.27 -6.89 -3.36
N SER A 117 -33.68 -5.67 -3.71
CA SER A 117 -32.77 -4.52 -3.92
C SER A 117 -32.65 -3.61 -2.69
N GLU A 118 -33.27 -4.01 -1.58
CA GLU A 118 -33.21 -3.32 -0.30
C GLU A 118 -31.86 -3.54 0.39
N GLY A 119 -31.40 -2.53 1.15
CA GLY A 119 -30.17 -2.62 1.93
C GLY A 119 -29.04 -1.69 1.46
N LYS A 120 -27.88 -1.84 2.11
CA LYS A 120 -26.70 -1.00 1.84
C LYS A 120 -25.92 -1.56 0.66
N HIS A 121 -25.90 -0.84 -0.46
CA HIS A 121 -25.11 -1.19 -1.65
C HIS A 121 -23.64 -0.75 -1.53
N VAL A 122 -22.96 -1.21 -0.47
CA VAL A 122 -21.62 -0.72 -0.06
C VAL A 122 -20.58 -0.94 -1.17
N LEU A 123 -20.55 -2.11 -1.80
CA LEU A 123 -19.56 -2.43 -2.83
C LEU A 123 -19.77 -1.60 -4.11
N SER A 124 -21.02 -1.42 -4.55
CA SER A 124 -21.35 -0.55 -5.69
C SER A 124 -20.89 0.88 -5.42
N PHE A 125 -21.23 1.40 -4.23
CA PHE A 125 -20.80 2.73 -3.80
C PHE A 125 -19.27 2.87 -3.82
N ILE A 126 -18.53 1.88 -3.30
CA ILE A 126 -17.07 1.93 -3.29
C ILE A 126 -16.53 1.99 -4.71
N ILE A 127 -16.98 1.12 -5.61
CA ILE A 127 -16.53 1.05 -7.01
C ILE A 127 -16.78 2.39 -7.71
N GLU A 128 -18.01 2.90 -7.63
CA GLU A 128 -18.38 4.20 -8.19
C GLU A 128 -17.50 5.33 -7.63
N LYS A 129 -17.22 5.30 -6.32
CA LYS A 129 -16.43 6.34 -5.68
C LYS A 129 -14.96 6.29 -6.08
N ILE A 130 -14.32 5.13 -6.13
CA ILE A 130 -12.89 5.02 -6.45
C ILE A 130 -12.60 5.41 -7.91
N GLU A 131 -13.58 5.22 -8.79
CA GLU A 131 -13.54 5.64 -10.20
C GLU A 131 -13.94 7.11 -10.38
N SER A 132 -14.63 7.70 -9.40
CA SER A 132 -15.09 9.09 -9.46
C SER A 132 -13.95 10.10 -9.63
N ARG A 133 -14.24 11.14 -10.43
CA ARG A 133 -13.34 12.28 -10.60
C ARG A 133 -13.16 13.07 -9.30
N ASP A 134 -14.15 13.05 -8.41
CA ASP A 134 -14.15 13.82 -7.18
C ASP A 134 -13.13 13.28 -6.17
N LEU A 135 -13.16 11.98 -5.88
CA LEU A 135 -12.17 11.36 -5.00
C LEU A 135 -10.77 11.50 -5.60
N GLN A 136 -10.66 11.34 -6.92
CA GLN A 136 -9.41 11.53 -7.66
C GLN A 136 -8.86 12.96 -7.56
N HIS A 137 -9.72 13.97 -7.64
CA HIS A 137 -9.35 15.37 -7.50
C HIS A 137 -8.94 15.69 -6.06
N LEU A 138 -9.71 15.17 -5.10
CA LEU A 138 -9.49 15.34 -3.68
C LEU A 138 -8.13 14.74 -3.25
N ALA A 139 -7.82 13.51 -3.65
CA ALA A 139 -6.52 12.89 -3.40
C ALA A 139 -5.36 13.72 -3.99
N LYS A 140 -5.51 14.23 -5.21
CA LYS A 140 -4.52 15.11 -5.85
C LYS A 140 -4.36 16.44 -5.10
N LYS A 141 -5.43 16.98 -4.52
CA LYS A 141 -5.39 18.21 -3.71
C LYS A 141 -4.66 17.96 -2.39
N ARG A 142 -4.97 16.86 -1.69
CA ARG A 142 -4.29 16.44 -0.46
C ARG A 142 -2.79 16.21 -0.67
N TYR A 143 -2.40 15.59 -1.79
CA TYR A 143 -0.99 15.46 -2.17
C TYR A 143 -0.24 16.81 -2.23
N LYS A 144 -0.87 17.85 -2.80
CA LYS A 144 -0.23 19.18 -2.88
C LYS A 144 -0.02 19.78 -1.49
N ILE A 145 -0.95 19.57 -0.57
CA ILE A 145 -0.86 20.04 0.83
C ILE A 145 0.27 19.29 1.55
N ALA A 146 0.24 17.96 1.51
CA ALA A 146 1.27 17.11 2.11
C ALA A 146 2.68 17.46 1.60
N LYS A 147 2.79 17.80 0.31
CA LYS A 147 4.05 18.24 -0.30
C LYS A 147 4.51 19.60 0.21
N GLY A 148 3.60 20.54 0.43
CA GLY A 148 3.92 21.86 0.99
C GLY A 148 4.46 21.78 2.43
N HIS A 149 4.08 20.76 3.20
CA HIS A 149 4.51 20.56 4.58
C HIS A 149 5.89 19.88 4.72
N GLY A 150 6.59 19.58 3.62
CA GLY A 150 7.91 18.93 3.69
C GLY A 150 7.89 17.44 4.03
N ASN A 151 6.71 16.80 4.08
CA ASN A 151 6.57 15.38 4.44
C ASN A 151 7.12 14.39 3.38
N PHE A 152 7.59 14.90 2.24
CA PHE A 152 8.30 14.11 1.23
C PHE A 152 9.80 14.48 1.13
N ALA A 153 10.36 15.21 2.10
CA ALA A 153 11.74 15.72 2.04
C ALA A 153 12.84 14.65 2.20
N TYR A 154 12.47 13.37 2.38
CA TYR A 154 13.39 12.24 2.48
C TYR A 154 13.30 11.28 1.27
N TRP A 155 13.01 11.82 0.08
CA TRP A 155 12.96 11.08 -1.19
C TRP A 155 13.80 11.75 -2.28
#